data_AF-A0A521FDG6-F1
#
_entry.id   AF-A0A521FDG6-F1
#
_cell.length_a   1.000
_cell.length_b   1.000
_cell.length_c   1.000
_cell.angle_alpha   90.00
_cell.angle_beta   90.00
_cell.angle_gamma   90.00
#
_symmetry.space_group_name_H-M   'P 1'
#
loop_
_entity.id
_entity.type
_entity.pdbx_description
1 polymer ?
#
loop_
_entity_poly.entity_id
_entity_poly.type
_entity_poly.pdbx_seq_one_letter_code
_entity_poly.pdbx_strand_id
1 'polypeptide(L)'
;MPEGPHDTANIRAASGGSSRSYIAQPWAVRRLTPRECERLMGFPDDFTRIPYRGKPADMCPDGPRYKALGNSWAVNCAEWIGERIAEVEKWDDDHD
;
A
#
# COMPACT_ATOMS: atom_id res chain seq x y z
N MET A 1 20.91 22.93 -2.39
CA MET A 1 21.38 21.55 -2.62
C MET A 1 20.59 21.04 -3.81
N PRO A 2 21.19 20.75 -4.97
CA PRO A 2 20.46 20.07 -6.03
C PRO A 2 20.29 18.60 -5.60
N GLU A 3 19.05 18.18 -5.44
CA GLU A 3 18.66 16.78 -5.21
C GLU A 3 19.35 15.90 -6.28
N GLY A 4 19.98 14.79 -5.86
CA GLY A 4 20.66 13.87 -6.77
C GLY A 4 19.69 13.12 -7.69
N PRO A 5 20.17 12.24 -8.58
CA PRO A 5 19.27 11.42 -9.40
C PRO A 5 18.47 10.49 -8.46
N HIS A 6 17.18 10.77 -8.31
CA HIS A 6 16.25 9.92 -7.57
C HIS A 6 15.43 9.13 -8.58
N ASP A 7 15.35 7.80 -8.41
CA ASP A 7 14.50 6.91 -9.23
C ASP A 7 12.98 7.18 -9.03
N THR A 8 12.66 8.07 -8.09
CA THR A 8 11.30 8.48 -7.75
C THR A 8 11.08 9.95 -8.15
N ALA A 9 9.98 10.19 -8.87
CA ALA A 9 9.55 11.53 -9.23
C ALA A 9 8.28 11.89 -8.45
N ASN A 10 8.33 12.96 -7.67
CA ASN A 10 7.18 13.51 -6.98
C ASN A 10 6.53 14.59 -7.86
N ILE A 11 5.50 14.22 -8.62
CA ILE A 11 4.69 15.20 -9.37
C ILE A 11 3.51 15.59 -8.50
N ARG A 12 3.49 16.85 -8.05
CA ARG A 12 2.32 17.44 -7.42
C ARG A 12 1.26 17.70 -8.49
N ALA A 13 0.03 17.22 -8.27
CA ALA A 13 -1.11 17.77 -8.99
C ALA A 13 -1.30 19.23 -8.57
N ALA A 14 -1.79 20.09 -9.48
CA ALA A 14 -2.14 21.47 -9.13
C ALA A 14 -3.14 21.50 -7.94
N SER A 15 -3.10 22.60 -7.18
CA SER A 15 -3.85 22.91 -5.96
C SER A 15 -4.93 21.89 -5.56
N GLY A 16 -4.67 21.12 -4.49
CA GLY A 16 -5.65 20.24 -3.84
C GLY A 16 -5.49 18.74 -4.11
N GLY A 17 -4.58 18.32 -4.98
CA GLY A 17 -4.29 16.90 -5.20
C GLY A 17 -3.13 16.36 -4.35
N SER A 18 -3.31 15.19 -3.74
CA SER A 18 -2.24 14.46 -3.04
C SER A 18 -1.05 14.20 -3.98
N SER A 19 0.17 14.35 -3.46
CA SER A 19 1.40 14.00 -4.15
C SER A 19 1.37 12.52 -4.51
N ARG A 20 1.42 12.20 -5.80
CA ARG A 20 1.47 10.82 -6.28
C ARG A 20 2.93 10.42 -6.47
N SER A 21 3.30 9.27 -5.96
CA SER A 21 4.61 8.67 -6.19
C SER A 21 4.65 8.09 -7.61
N TYR A 22 5.64 8.52 -8.40
CA TYR A 22 5.91 7.98 -9.73
C TYR A 22 7.29 7.33 -9.77
N ILE A 23 7.40 6.28 -10.57
CA ILE A 23 8.68 5.68 -10.94
C ILE A 23 9.19 6.41 -12.19
N ALA A 24 10.39 6.97 -12.09
CA ALA A 24 11.09 7.56 -13.22
C ALA A 24 12.03 6.52 -13.84
N GLN A 25 11.90 6.28 -15.13
CA GLN A 25 12.83 5.53 -15.96
C GLN A 25 13.48 6.50 -16.96
N PRO A 26 14.67 6.21 -17.51
CA PRO A 26 15.38 7.13 -18.40
C PRO A 26 14.55 7.66 -19.59
N TRP A 27 13.54 6.90 -20.02
CA TRP A 27 12.70 7.20 -21.18
C TRP A 27 11.20 7.34 -20.86
N ALA A 28 10.77 7.10 -19.61
CA ALA A 28 9.35 7.15 -19.25
C ALA A 28 9.11 7.40 -17.76
N VAL A 29 7.98 8.01 -17.44
CA VAL A 29 7.48 8.15 -16.06
C VAL A 29 6.17 7.40 -15.95
N ARG A 30 6.04 6.51 -14.95
CA ARG A 30 4.80 5.76 -14.71
C ARG A 30 4.41 5.76 -13.23
N ARG A 31 3.16 5.40 -12.97
CA ARG A 31 2.71 5.11 -11.59
C ARG A 31 3.19 3.74 -11.15
N LEU A 32 3.30 3.56 -9.84
CA LEU A 32 3.28 2.23 -9.23
C LEU A 32 1.98 1.54 -9.62
N THR A 33 2.08 0.27 -10.00
CA THR A 33 0.94 -0.63 -10.22
C THR A 33 0.34 -1.05 -8.89
N PRO A 34 -0.92 -1.54 -8.84
CA PRO A 34 -1.50 -1.99 -7.59
C PRO A 34 -0.70 -3.14 -6.95
N ARG A 35 -0.13 -4.03 -7.77
CA ARG A 35 0.69 -5.16 -7.28
C ARG A 35 2.01 -4.69 -6.67
N GLU A 36 2.65 -3.67 -7.23
CA GLU A 36 3.82 -3.06 -6.60
C GLU A 36 3.45 -2.43 -5.25
N CYS A 37 2.31 -1.75 -5.16
CA CYS A 37 1.81 -1.22 -3.90
C CYS A 37 1.43 -2.32 -2.88
N GLU A 38 0.85 -3.44 -3.31
CA GLU A 38 0.56 -4.61 -2.45
C GLU A 38 1.85 -5.12 -1.79
N ARG A 39 2.90 -5.33 -2.61
CA ARG A 39 4.21 -5.78 -2.12
C ARG A 39 4.86 -4.78 -1.19
N LEU A 40 4.78 -3.48 -1.49
CA LEU A 40 5.29 -2.42 -0.61
C LEU A 40 4.62 -2.45 0.77
N MET A 41 3.34 -2.82 0.82
CA MET A 41 2.59 -2.94 2.07
C MET A 41 2.74 -4.33 2.72
N GLY A 42 3.45 -5.28 2.09
CA GLY A 42 3.60 -6.65 2.60
C GLY A 42 2.41 -7.57 2.35
N PHE A 43 1.47 -7.18 1.47
CA PHE A 43 0.36 -8.04 1.08
C PHE A 43 0.80 -9.10 0.05
N PRO A 44 0.11 -10.26 -0.01
CA PRO A 44 0.23 -11.19 -1.12
C PRO A 44 -0.09 -10.52 -2.46
N ASP A 45 0.48 -11.06 -3.53
CA ASP A 45 0.16 -10.59 -4.89
C ASP A 45 -1.35 -10.72 -5.14
N ASP A 46 -1.95 -9.64 -5.64
CA ASP A 46 -3.36 -9.53 -6.01
C ASP A 46 -4.35 -9.60 -4.85
N PHE A 47 -3.88 -9.39 -3.62
CA PHE A 47 -4.72 -9.36 -2.43
C PHE A 47 -5.90 -8.39 -2.54
N THR A 48 -5.72 -7.24 -3.21
CA THR A 48 -6.81 -6.25 -3.38
C THR A 48 -7.68 -6.47 -4.61
N ARG A 49 -7.37 -7.49 -5.41
CA ARG A 49 -8.11 -7.84 -6.62
C ARG A 49 -9.37 -8.63 -6.24
N ILE A 50 -10.37 -7.91 -5.74
CA ILE A 50 -11.65 -8.48 -5.28
C ILE A 50 -12.81 -8.11 -6.22
N PRO A 51 -13.93 -8.87 -6.20
CA PRO A 51 -15.13 -8.48 -6.94
C PRO A 51 -15.60 -7.06 -6.58
N TYR A 52 -15.97 -6.27 -7.59
CA TYR A 52 -16.32 -4.87 -7.40
C TYR A 52 -17.54 -4.48 -8.25
N ARG A 53 -18.58 -3.93 -7.59
CA ARG A 53 -19.84 -3.50 -8.23
C ARG A 53 -20.46 -4.58 -9.14
N GLY A 54 -20.55 -5.80 -8.63
CA GLY A 54 -21.15 -6.94 -9.35
C GLY A 54 -20.28 -7.54 -10.46
N LYS A 55 -19.05 -7.03 -10.66
CA LYS A 55 -18.08 -7.61 -11.60
C LYS A 55 -17.11 -8.55 -10.87
N PRO A 56 -16.63 -9.60 -11.56
CA PRO A 56 -15.65 -10.53 -10.99
C PRO A 56 -14.30 -9.84 -10.73
N ALA A 57 -13.47 -10.51 -9.93
CA ALA A 57 -12.19 -9.98 -9.42
C ALA A 57 -11.20 -9.57 -10.53
N ASP A 58 -11.13 -10.34 -11.61
CA ASP A 58 -10.32 -10.05 -12.79
C ASP A 58 -10.68 -8.72 -13.47
N MET A 59 -11.91 -8.22 -13.26
CA MET A 59 -12.38 -6.93 -13.75
C MET A 59 -12.30 -5.81 -12.70
N CYS A 60 -11.62 -6.04 -11.57
CA CYS A 60 -11.47 -5.03 -10.52
C CYS A 60 -10.63 -3.84 -11.01
N PRO A 61 -11.18 -2.61 -11.03
CA PRO A 61 -10.42 -1.44 -11.46
C PRO A 61 -9.29 -1.09 -10.48
N ASP A 62 -8.22 -0.49 -10.97
CA ASP A 62 -7.07 -0.12 -10.14
C ASP A 62 -7.40 0.95 -9.08
N GLY A 63 -8.35 1.86 -9.34
CA GLY A 63 -8.72 2.94 -8.43
C GLY A 63 -9.14 2.45 -7.04
N PRO A 64 -10.14 1.55 -6.93
CA PRO A 64 -10.50 0.86 -5.70
C PRO A 64 -9.32 0.14 -5.02
N ARG A 65 -8.45 -0.51 -5.80
CA ARG A 65 -7.26 -1.21 -5.28
C ARG A 65 -6.29 -0.24 -4.60
N TYR A 66 -5.94 0.87 -5.26
CA TYR A 66 -5.10 1.91 -4.65
C TYR A 66 -5.74 2.52 -3.41
N LYS A 67 -7.06 2.74 -3.42
CA LYS A 67 -7.78 3.28 -2.25
C LYS A 67 -7.74 2.30 -1.07
N ALA A 68 -7.93 1.01 -1.33
CA ALA A 68 -7.85 -0.03 -0.30
C ALA A 68 -6.45 -0.08 0.32
N LEU A 69 -5.40 -0.09 -0.50
CA LEU A 69 -4.01 -0.08 -0.02
C LEU A 69 -3.68 1.18 0.77
N GLY A 70 -4.03 2.35 0.25
CA GLY A 70 -3.74 3.64 0.91
C GLY A 70 -4.48 3.86 2.23
N ASN A 71 -5.62 3.19 2.43
CA ASN A 71 -6.37 3.22 3.68
C ASN A 71 -5.99 2.08 4.65
N SER A 72 -5.10 1.17 4.23
CA SER A 72 -4.68 0.03 5.03
C SER A 72 -3.42 0.34 5.85
N TRP A 73 -2.95 -0.67 6.57
CA TRP A 73 -1.68 -0.69 7.29
C TRP A 73 -0.67 -1.59 6.56
N ALA A 74 0.63 -1.31 6.74
CA ALA A 74 1.66 -2.21 6.26
C ALA A 74 1.66 -3.48 7.14
N VAL A 75 1.61 -4.65 6.52
CA VAL A 75 1.43 -5.96 7.18
C VAL A 75 2.50 -6.22 8.21
N ASN A 76 3.76 -5.93 7.88
CA ASN A 76 4.90 -6.09 8.79
C ASN A 76 4.77 -5.25 10.08
N CYS A 77 4.20 -4.04 9.99
CA CYS A 77 3.95 -3.20 11.16
C CYS A 77 2.78 -3.74 11.99
N ALA A 78 1.69 -4.15 11.32
CA ALA A 78 0.51 -4.68 12.00
C ALA A 78 0.80 -6.02 12.70
N GLU A 79 1.59 -6.89 12.09
CA GLU A 79 2.05 -8.17 12.64
C GLU A 79 2.83 -7.95 13.94
N TRP A 80 3.84 -7.08 13.92
CA TRP A 80 4.65 -6.77 15.11
C TRP A 80 3.82 -6.20 16.27
N ILE A 81 2.83 -5.34 15.98
CA ILE A 81 1.93 -4.80 17.01
C ILE A 81 1.03 -5.92 17.55
N GLY A 82 0.48 -6.76 16.68
CA GLY A 82 -0.41 -7.86 17.05
C GLY A 82 0.26 -8.88 17.95
N GLU A 83 1.52 -9.25 17.68
CA GLU A 83 2.31 -10.16 18.52
C GLU A 83 2.40 -9.66 19.97
N ARG A 84 2.59 -8.35 20.16
CA ARG A 84 2.73 -7.75 21.50
C ARG A 84 1.41 -7.65 22.24
N ILE A 85 0.32 -7.37 21.52
CA ILE A 85 -1.02 -7.43 22.10
C ILE A 85 -1.27 -8.86 22.61
N ALA A 86 -0.98 -9.86 21.79
CA ALA A 86 -1.15 -11.26 22.17
C ALA A 86 -0.25 -11.70 23.34
N GLU A 87 0.95 -11.12 23.49
CA GLU A 87 1.81 -11.34 24.66
C GLU A 87 1.19 -10.81 25.95
N VAL A 88 0.59 -9.61 25.90
CA VAL A 88 -0.08 -9.00 27.07
C VAL A 88 -1.34 -9.76 27.44
N GLU A 89 -2.18 -10.11 26.46
CA GLU A 89 -3.42 -10.87 26.70
C GLU A 89 -3.13 -12.22 27.37
N LYS A 90 -2.08 -12.93 26.93
CA LYS A 90 -1.65 -14.18 27.58
C LYS A 90 -1.14 -13.97 29.00
N TRP A 91 -0.46 -12.86 29.27
CA TRP A 91 0.03 -12.56 30.61
C TRP A 91 -1.14 -12.33 31.59
N ASP A 92 -2.19 -11.62 31.14
CA ASP A 92 -3.41 -11.43 31.92
C ASP A 92 -4.13 -12.76 32.18
N ASP A 93 -4.31 -13.62 31.15
CA ASP A 93 -4.95 -14.94 31.28
C ASP A 93 -4.21 -15.89 32.25
N ASP A 94 -2.89 -15.81 32.32
CA ASP A 94 -2.06 -16.64 33.22
C ASP A 94 -2.07 -16.14 34.69
N HIS A 95 -2.52 -14.90 34.95
CA HIS A 95 -2.50 -14.27 36.29
C HIS A 95 -3.87 -14.02 36.93
N ASP A 96 -4.98 -14.39 36.26
CA ASP A 96 -6.34 -14.49 36.81
C ASP A 96 -6.69 -15.92 37.30
#